data_AF-A0A6B3H6U5-F1
#
_entry.id   AF-A0A6B3H6U5-F1
#
_cell.length_a   1.000
_cell.length_b   1.000
_cell.length_c   1.000
_cell.angle_alpha   90.00
_cell.angle_beta   90.00
_cell.angle_gamma   90.00
#
_symmetry.space_group_name_H-M   'P 1'
#
loop_
_entity.id
_entity.type
_entity.pdbx_description
1 polymer ?
#
loop_
_entity_poly.entity_id
_entity_poly.type
_entity_poly.pdbx_seq_one_letter_code
_entity_poly.pdbx_strand_id
1 'polypeptide(L)'
;MSHPPSADPVRFAYWVPNVSGGLVTSTIEQRTDWGYDYNRELAVLAENNGFDYALSQVRYMASYGAEFQHESTSFSLALLLATQRL
;
A
#
# COMPACT_ATOMS: atom_id res chain seq x y z
N MET A 1 -31.59 -8.52 -29.61
CA MET A 1 -30.13 -8.59 -29.40
C MET A 1 -29.89 -8.44 -27.91
N SER A 2 -29.25 -9.40 -27.25
CA SER A 2 -28.91 -9.31 -25.82
C SER A 2 -27.74 -8.34 -25.65
N HIS A 3 -27.89 -7.34 -24.78
CA HIS A 3 -26.78 -6.50 -24.35
C HIS A 3 -25.78 -7.37 -23.56
N PRO A 4 -24.46 -7.24 -23.77
CA PRO A 4 -23.50 -7.83 -22.84
C PRO A 4 -23.75 -7.24 -21.44
N PRO A 5 -23.55 -8.03 -20.36
CA PRO A 5 -23.65 -7.49 -19.00
C PRO A 5 -22.70 -6.29 -18.87
N SER A 6 -23.16 -5.21 -18.22
CA SER A 6 -22.28 -4.06 -17.97
C SER A 6 -21.08 -4.56 -17.15
N ALA A 7 -19.87 -4.26 -17.61
CA ALA A 7 -18.67 -4.59 -16.86
C ALA A 7 -18.69 -3.84 -15.52
N ASP A 8 -18.22 -4.50 -14.46
CA ASP A 8 -18.04 -3.87 -13.16
C ASP A 8 -17.10 -2.64 -13.27
N PRO A 9 -17.30 -1.59 -12.44
CA PRO A 9 -16.40 -0.45 -12.41
C PRO A 9 -14.95 -0.87 -12.11
N VAL A 10 -13.99 -0.12 -12.67
CA VAL A 10 -12.56 -0.29 -12.36
C VAL A 10 -12.34 0.05 -10.89
N ARG A 11 -11.60 -0.81 -10.20
CA ARG A 11 -11.25 -0.68 -8.77
C ARG A 11 -9.76 -0.41 -8.61
N PHE A 12 -9.42 0.39 -7.60
CA PHE A 12 -8.03 0.78 -7.33
C PHE A 12 -7.57 0.23 -5.98
N ALA A 13 -6.34 -0.26 -5.93
CA ALA A 13 -5.70 -0.75 -4.72
C ALA A 13 -4.45 0.07 -4.40
N TYR A 14 -4.29 0.40 -3.13
CA TYR A 14 -3.14 1.11 -2.59
C TYR A 14 -2.03 0.10 -2.30
N TRP A 15 -0.89 0.27 -2.97
CA TRP A 15 0.31 -0.51 -2.66
C TRP A 15 1.02 0.10 -1.46
N VAL A 16 0.96 -0.56 -0.31
CA VAL A 16 1.53 -0.07 0.94
C VAL A 16 3.06 -0.13 0.87
N PRO A 17 3.80 0.99 1.01
CA PRO A 17 5.26 1.00 1.15
C PRO A 17 5.68 0.55 2.55
N ASN A 18 5.44 -0.73 2.89
CA ASN A 18 5.83 -1.32 4.18
C ASN A 18 7.28 -1.84 4.21
N VAL A 19 8.11 -1.41 3.24
CA VAL A 19 9.51 -1.82 3.07
C VAL A 19 10.35 -0.58 2.77
N SER A 20 11.48 -0.44 3.48
CA SER A 20 12.47 0.61 3.26
C SER A 20 13.03 0.59 1.84
N GLY A 21 13.50 1.73 1.32
CA GLY A 21 14.07 1.82 -0.03
C GLY A 21 13.05 1.74 -1.19
N GLY A 22 11.80 1.36 -0.93
CA GLY A 22 10.72 1.35 -1.93
C GLY A 22 10.90 0.32 -3.04
N LEU A 23 10.27 0.56 -4.19
CA LEU A 23 10.29 -0.32 -5.37
C LEU A 23 11.23 0.16 -6.49
N VAL A 24 11.90 1.29 -6.29
CA VAL A 24 12.75 1.93 -7.29
C VAL A 24 14.14 2.13 -6.68
N THR A 25 15.13 1.41 -7.21
CA THR A 25 16.52 1.61 -6.81
C THR A 25 17.08 2.85 -7.49
N SER A 26 17.55 3.81 -6.70
CA SER A 26 18.05 5.09 -7.20
C SER A 26 19.09 5.67 -6.25
N THR A 27 19.96 6.54 -6.78
CA THR A 27 20.87 7.38 -5.99
C THR A 27 20.26 8.73 -5.61
N ILE A 28 19.06 9.03 -6.11
CA ILE A 28 18.31 10.24 -5.74
C ILE A 28 17.81 10.11 -4.30
N GLU A 29 17.89 11.21 -3.54
CA GLU A 29 17.39 11.28 -2.17
C GLU A 29 15.92 10.88 -2.09
N GLN A 30 15.62 9.90 -1.22
CA GLN A 30 14.27 9.42 -0.98
C GLN A 30 13.50 10.41 -0.11
N ARG A 31 12.33 10.83 -0.57
CA ARG A 31 11.45 11.80 0.13
C ARG A 31 10.19 11.17 0.72
N THR A 32 10.08 9.86 0.62
CA THR A 32 8.94 9.08 1.11
C THR A 32 9.41 8.10 2.19
N ASP A 33 8.58 7.87 3.19
CA ASP A 33 8.89 6.97 4.30
C ASP A 33 8.23 5.60 4.09
N TRP A 34 8.61 4.64 4.93
CA TRP A 34 8.04 3.30 5.04
C TRP A 34 7.42 3.06 6.44
N GLY A 35 7.62 3.98 7.39
CA GLY A 35 7.10 3.89 8.75
C GLY A 35 5.57 3.98 8.85
N TYR A 36 5.06 3.67 10.05
CA TYR A 36 3.62 3.59 10.30
C TYR A 36 2.88 4.92 10.09
N ASP A 37 3.34 6.03 10.66
CA ASP A 37 2.61 7.30 10.61
C ASP A 37 2.42 7.79 9.16
N TYR A 38 3.47 7.67 8.34
CA TYR A 38 3.40 7.98 6.91
C TYR A 38 2.40 7.07 6.17
N ASN A 39 2.45 5.76 6.44
CA ASN A 39 1.52 4.82 5.82
C ASN A 39 0.06 5.00 6.28
N ARG A 40 -0.15 5.42 7.54
CA ARG A 40 -1.47 5.77 8.08
C ARG A 40 -2.05 6.96 7.32
N GLU A 41 -1.27 8.02 7.12
CA GLU A 41 -1.70 9.18 6.34
C GLU A 41 -2.07 8.80 4.90
N LEU A 42 -1.23 7.99 4.25
CA LEU A 42 -1.49 7.52 2.89
C LEU A 42 -2.71 6.59 2.79
N ALA A 43 -2.94 5.71 3.76
CA ALA A 43 -4.11 4.83 3.79
C ALA A 43 -5.40 5.64 3.93
N VAL A 44 -5.45 6.60 4.86
CA VAL A 44 -6.60 7.50 5.00
C VAL A 44 -6.81 8.33 3.73
N LEU A 45 -5.73 8.80 3.10
CA LEU A 45 -5.80 9.51 1.83
C LEU A 45 -6.36 8.63 0.71
N ALA A 46 -5.87 7.40 0.57
CA ALA A 46 -6.35 6.44 -0.43
C ALA A 46 -7.84 6.15 -0.24
N GLU A 47 -8.28 5.91 0.99
CA GLU A 47 -9.69 5.71 1.31
C GLU A 47 -10.56 6.91 0.89
N ASN A 48 -10.12 8.13 1.20
CA ASN A 48 -10.85 9.36 0.85
C ASN A 48 -10.89 9.62 -0.66
N ASN A 49 -10.03 8.96 -1.44
CA ASN A 49 -9.96 9.06 -2.90
C ASN A 49 -10.55 7.84 -3.63
N GLY A 50 -11.27 6.96 -2.91
CA GLY A 50 -12.02 5.86 -3.53
C GLY A 50 -11.19 4.62 -3.86
N PHE A 51 -10.07 4.41 -3.17
CA PHE A 51 -9.37 3.12 -3.22
C PHE A 51 -10.14 2.09 -2.40
N ASP A 52 -10.27 0.88 -2.95
CA ASP A 52 -11.08 -0.19 -2.37
C ASP A 52 -10.27 -1.13 -1.46
N TYR A 53 -8.96 -1.17 -1.64
CA TYR A 53 -8.08 -2.12 -0.96
C TYR A 53 -6.70 -1.52 -0.66
N ALA A 54 -6.05 -2.00 0.39
CA ALA A 54 -4.62 -1.82 0.63
C ALA A 54 -3.88 -3.17 0.56
N LEU A 55 -2.70 -3.20 -0.06
CA LEU A 55 -1.87 -4.39 -0.20
C LEU A 55 -0.52 -4.19 0.48
N SER A 56 -0.28 -4.92 1.58
CA SER A 56 1.03 -5.01 2.25
C SER A 56 1.79 -6.21 1.74
N GLN A 57 3.00 -6.00 1.23
CA GLN A 57 3.83 -7.10 0.72
C GLN A 57 4.54 -7.86 1.84
N VAL A 58 4.78 -9.16 1.62
CA VAL A 58 5.68 -9.98 2.43
C VAL A 58 6.96 -10.22 1.64
N ARG A 59 8.10 -9.98 2.28
CA ARG A 59 9.41 -10.36 1.75
C ARG A 59 10.17 -11.10 2.85
N TYR A 60 10.76 -12.24 2.53
CA TYR A 60 11.51 -13.05 3.51
C TYR A 60 13.02 -12.80 3.48
N MET A 61 13.52 -12.23 2.38
CA MET A 61 14.94 -11.95 2.19
C MET A 61 15.12 -10.53 1.67
N ALA A 62 15.99 -9.76 2.31
CA ALA A 62 16.35 -8.41 1.89
C ALA A 62 17.35 -8.45 0.73
N SER A 63 17.22 -7.49 -0.18
CA SER A 63 18.18 -7.22 -1.25
C SER A 63 18.09 -5.75 -1.66
N TYR A 64 19.18 -5.20 -2.20
CA TYR A 64 19.24 -3.89 -2.87
C TYR A 64 18.51 -2.74 -2.15
N GLY A 65 19.05 -2.25 -1.03
CA GLY A 65 18.58 -1.01 -0.38
C GLY A 65 17.25 -1.10 0.41
N ALA A 66 16.64 -2.29 0.44
CA ALA A 66 15.42 -2.59 1.19
C ALA A 66 15.71 -3.48 2.40
N GLU A 67 16.42 -2.92 3.38
CA GLU A 67 16.95 -3.63 4.55
C GLU A 67 15.88 -3.90 5.61
N PHE A 68 14.98 -2.94 5.82
CA PHE A 68 13.92 -2.99 6.82
C PHE A 68 12.55 -3.17 6.19
N GLN A 69 11.69 -3.90 6.89
CA GLN A 69 10.31 -4.17 6.48
C GLN A 69 9.42 -4.39 7.69
N HIS A 70 8.16 -4.00 7.58
CA HIS A 70 7.14 -4.35 8.56
C HIS A 70 6.53 -5.72 8.24
N GLU A 71 6.20 -6.48 9.27
CA GLU A 71 5.42 -7.72 9.13
C GLU A 71 4.02 -7.39 8.60
N SER A 72 3.66 -8.00 7.47
CA SER A 72 2.49 -7.59 6.69
C SER A 72 1.16 -7.67 7.43
N THR A 73 0.97 -8.67 8.30
CA THR A 73 -0.30 -8.94 8.98
C THR A 73 -0.56 -7.86 10.02
N SER A 74 0.43 -7.64 10.88
CA SER A 74 0.39 -6.65 11.95
C SER A 74 0.31 -5.23 11.40
N PHE A 75 1.03 -4.95 10.31
CA PHE A 75 0.98 -3.65 9.66
C PHE A 75 -0.38 -3.40 8.99
N SER A 76 -0.95 -4.40 8.33
CA SER A 76 -2.29 -4.29 7.74
C SER A 76 -3.37 -4.13 8.81
N LEU A 77 -3.25 -4.82 9.95
CA LEU A 77 -4.12 -4.60 11.10
C LEU A 77 -4.02 -3.17 11.63
N ALA A 78 -2.82 -2.61 11.74
CA ALA A 78 -2.63 -1.24 12.19
C ALA A 78 -3.27 -0.22 11.24
N LEU A 79 -3.15 -0.43 9.91
CA LEU A 79 -3.82 0.43 8.93
C LEU A 79 -5.34 0.27 8.97
N LEU A 80 -5.85 -0.96 9.09
CA LEU A 80 -7.28 -1.24 9.24
C LEU A 80 -7.89 -0.54 10.46
N LEU A 81 -7.14 -0.43 11.56
CA LEU A 81 -7.57 0.31 12.75
C LEU A 81 -7.58 1.83 12.56
N ALA A 82 -6.94 2.35 11.50
CA ALA A 82 -6.90 3.76 11.16
C ALA A 82 -7.86 4.15 10.02
N THR A 83 -8.43 3.17 9.32
CA THR A 83 -9.41 3.34 8.22
C THR A 83 -10.80 2.84 8.63
N GLN A 84 -11.79 3.07 7.78
CA GLN A 84 -13.19 2.69 7.99
C GLN A 84 -13.76 1.79 6.88
N ARG A 85 -13.22 1.90 5.67
CA ARG A 85 -13.71 1.29 4.43
C ARG A 85 -12.59 0.64 3.60
N LEU A 86 -11.36 1.13 3.74
CA LEU A 86 -10.16 0.59 3.06
C LEU A 86 -9.67 -0.73 3.67
#